data_AF-A0A3M8HBY9-F1
#
_entry.id   AF-A0A3M8HBY9-F1
#
_cell.length_a   1.000
_cell.length_b   1.000
_cell.length_c   1.000
_cell.angle_alpha   90.00
_cell.angle_beta   90.00
_cell.angle_gamma   90.00
#
_symmetry.space_group_name_H-M   'P 1'
#
loop_
_entity.id
_entity.type
_entity.pdbx_description
1 polymer ?
#
loop_
_entity_poly.entity_id
_entity_poly.type
_entity_poly.pdbx_seq_one_letter_code
_entity_poly.pdbx_strand_id
1 'polypeptide(L)'
;MSTVNKKGLIRTSLIASGLLFSLSILNGCLEDAIPEIKEAEESTKTEKKEDEISEEQKKLMEEMETVKPEDAVENIEDNVNVEELEKIEIEKKDKYTDINEFSAFISEVFFNYHSGAIDSEELLDLITPHLHEYFIEQLPEDEDARIDMFSTIQQLFTDNLNSKLKSYVTTTSEKNDIADEAVFFRKYTLEDNSSIYYENTVKLEDGQWLLVDDVPTISYEDESEEH
;
A
#
# COMPACT_ATOMS: atom_id res chain seq x y z
N MET A 1 26.74 -33.82 -52.75
CA MET A 1 27.03 -32.41 -52.39
C MET A 1 25.89 -31.95 -51.50
N SER A 2 26.03 -31.38 -50.32
CA SER A 2 27.10 -31.27 -49.33
C SER A 2 26.36 -30.92 -48.03
N THR A 3 26.70 -31.59 -46.95
CA THR A 3 26.32 -31.31 -45.54
C THR A 3 26.71 -29.91 -45.06
N VAL A 4 26.00 -29.38 -44.05
CA VAL A 4 26.43 -28.61 -42.83
C VAL A 4 25.12 -28.14 -42.15
N ASN A 5 24.64 -28.53 -40.96
CA ASN A 5 25.16 -28.75 -39.60
C ASN A 5 25.60 -27.47 -38.85
N LYS A 6 24.72 -26.90 -38.01
CA LYS A 6 25.12 -26.01 -36.91
C LYS A 6 24.26 -26.25 -35.66
N LYS A 7 24.89 -26.88 -34.67
CA LYS A 7 24.52 -26.93 -33.26
C LYS A 7 24.85 -25.57 -32.62
N GLY A 8 24.02 -25.09 -31.70
CA GLY A 8 24.33 -24.01 -30.76
C GLY A 8 23.61 -24.31 -29.44
N LEU A 9 24.25 -25.05 -28.54
CA LEU A 9 25.05 -24.61 -27.39
C LEU A 9 24.17 -24.18 -26.20
N ILE A 10 23.99 -25.17 -25.31
CA ILE A 10 23.44 -25.08 -23.96
C ILE A 10 24.34 -24.18 -23.11
N ARG A 11 23.75 -23.26 -22.34
CA ARG A 11 24.39 -22.63 -21.18
C ARG A 11 23.50 -22.79 -19.96
N THR A 12 23.75 -23.87 -19.23
CA THR A 12 23.38 -24.07 -17.83
C THR A 12 24.22 -23.12 -16.97
N SER A 13 23.59 -22.23 -16.22
CA SER A 13 24.23 -21.55 -15.09
C SER A 13 23.67 -22.14 -13.81
N LEU A 14 24.47 -22.97 -13.18
CA LEU A 14 24.26 -23.59 -11.88
C LEU A 14 24.96 -22.66 -10.86
N ILE A 15 24.21 -21.92 -10.05
CA ILE A 15 24.78 -21.24 -8.87
C ILE A 15 24.29 -21.98 -7.65
N ALA A 16 25.19 -22.80 -7.11
CA ALA A 16 25.09 -23.41 -5.80
C ALA A 16 25.93 -22.58 -4.81
N SER A 17 25.27 -22.03 -3.79
CA SER A 17 25.83 -21.59 -2.50
C SER A 17 24.63 -21.34 -1.59
N GLY A 18 24.37 -22.04 -0.49
CA GLY A 18 25.23 -22.84 0.36
C GLY A 18 25.60 -22.04 1.61
N LEU A 19 24.89 -22.34 2.73
CA LEU A 19 25.21 -22.03 4.13
C LEU A 19 25.10 -20.55 4.55
N LEU A 20 24.55 -20.15 5.72
CA LEU A 20 24.50 -20.79 7.04
C LEU A 20 23.23 -20.41 7.83
N PHE A 21 22.58 -21.43 8.36
CA PHE A 21 21.73 -21.37 9.54
C PHE A 21 22.61 -21.05 10.77
N SER A 22 22.27 -20.01 11.55
CA SER A 22 22.73 -19.91 12.95
C SER A 22 21.52 -19.86 13.89
N LEU A 23 21.13 -21.05 14.36
CA LEU A 23 20.40 -21.21 15.61
C LEU A 23 21.29 -20.68 16.74
N SER A 24 20.91 -19.58 17.39
CA SER A 24 21.40 -19.26 18.72
C SER A 24 20.36 -19.69 19.74
N ILE A 25 20.74 -20.72 20.46
CA ILE A 25 20.02 -21.44 21.50
C ILE A 25 19.80 -20.52 22.71
N LEU A 26 18.63 -20.71 23.33
CA LEU A 26 18.27 -20.36 24.70
C LEU A 26 19.47 -20.28 25.66
N ASN A 27 19.61 -19.16 26.36
CA ASN A 27 20.19 -19.14 27.71
C ASN A 27 19.15 -18.56 28.67
N GLY A 28 18.34 -19.45 29.23
CA GLY A 28 17.67 -19.24 30.51
C GLY A 28 18.21 -20.28 31.49
N CYS A 29 18.94 -19.83 32.51
CA CYS A 29 18.95 -20.41 33.86
C CYS A 29 19.93 -19.68 34.79
N LEU A 30 19.40 -19.28 35.96
CA LEU A 30 20.01 -19.24 37.30
C LEU A 30 21.29 -18.41 37.47
N GLU A 31 21.29 -17.25 38.12
CA GLU A 31 20.94 -16.95 39.53
C GLU A 31 21.96 -17.51 40.55
N ASP A 32 22.53 -16.55 41.28
CA ASP A 32 23.27 -16.59 42.55
C ASP A 32 24.68 -17.20 42.68
N ALA A 33 25.68 -16.30 42.78
CA ALA A 33 26.77 -16.36 43.78
C ALA A 33 27.58 -15.03 43.88
N ILE A 34 27.20 -14.13 44.81
CA ILE A 34 27.97 -13.47 45.92
C ILE A 34 29.44 -12.97 45.66
N PRO A 35 30.02 -11.90 46.29
CA PRO A 35 29.54 -10.76 47.13
C PRO A 35 30.07 -9.35 46.73
N GLU A 36 29.58 -8.33 47.46
CA GLU A 36 30.08 -6.95 47.61
C GLU A 36 31.61 -6.79 47.70
N ILE A 37 32.18 -5.82 46.95
CA ILE A 37 33.38 -5.07 47.34
C ILE A 37 33.11 -3.58 47.09
N LYS A 38 33.25 -2.80 48.17
CA LYS A 38 33.11 -1.35 48.26
C LYS A 38 34.21 -0.60 47.52
N GLU A 39 33.79 0.53 46.96
CA GLU A 39 34.49 1.83 46.82
C GLU A 39 35.87 1.87 46.16
N ALA A 40 35.86 2.38 44.91
CA ALA A 40 36.87 3.30 44.41
C ALA A 40 36.17 4.34 43.52
N GLU A 41 35.58 5.35 44.15
CA GLU A 41 35.29 6.63 43.51
C GLU A 41 36.63 7.34 43.26
N GLU A 42 37.00 7.58 42.00
CA GLU A 42 37.44 8.90 41.52
C GLU A 42 37.79 8.89 40.02
N SER A 43 36.97 9.61 39.27
CA SER A 43 37.34 10.44 38.10
C SER A 43 37.84 9.75 36.81
N THR A 44 36.92 9.57 35.86
CA THR A 44 37.08 10.19 34.53
C THR A 44 35.72 10.56 33.99
N LYS A 45 35.44 11.85 34.10
CA LYS A 45 34.22 12.54 33.74
C LYS A 45 34.25 12.76 32.22
N THR A 46 33.65 11.86 31.45
CA THR A 46 33.34 12.14 30.04
C THR A 46 32.10 13.03 30.05
N GLU A 47 32.29 14.32 29.82
CA GLU A 47 31.22 15.28 29.58
C GLU A 47 30.34 14.76 28.43
N LYS A 48 29.12 14.32 28.77
CA LYS A 48 28.01 14.36 27.83
C LYS A 48 27.79 15.84 27.51
N LYS A 49 28.11 16.25 26.30
CA LYS A 49 27.50 17.44 25.74
C LYS A 49 26.01 17.13 25.61
N GLU A 50 25.19 17.78 26.43
CA GLU A 50 23.79 17.96 26.11
C GLU A 50 23.76 18.74 24.80
N ASP A 51 23.31 18.10 23.73
CA ASP A 51 22.97 18.81 22.51
C ASP A 51 21.78 19.72 22.85
N GLU A 52 22.05 21.01 23.05
CA GLU A 52 21.00 22.02 23.19
C GLU A 52 20.16 22.02 21.92
N ILE A 53 18.93 21.52 22.03
CA ILE A 53 17.89 21.64 21.01
C ILE A 53 17.78 23.12 20.65
N SER A 54 17.92 23.45 19.35
CA SER A 54 17.89 24.85 18.92
C SER A 54 16.54 25.48 19.28
N GLU A 55 16.52 26.78 19.54
CA GLU A 55 15.27 27.48 19.85
C GLU A 55 14.23 27.36 18.70
N GLU A 56 14.68 27.13 17.46
CA GLU A 56 13.81 26.83 16.33
C GLU A 56 13.19 25.42 16.41
N GLN A 57 13.94 24.43 16.89
CA GLN A 57 13.42 23.07 17.13
C GLN A 57 12.48 23.01 18.33
N LYS A 58 12.72 23.79 19.38
CA LYS A 58 11.77 23.92 20.51
C LYS A 58 10.46 24.56 20.06
N LYS A 59 10.55 25.58 19.21
CA LYS A 59 9.35 26.25 18.67
C LYS A 59 8.50 25.31 17.81
N LEU A 60 9.15 24.48 17.00
CA LEU A 60 8.47 23.44 16.20
C LEU A 60 7.80 22.39 17.10
N MET A 61 8.44 21.99 18.19
CA MET A 61 7.87 21.04 19.15
C MET A 61 6.70 21.64 19.95
N GLU A 62 6.79 22.92 20.34
CA GLU A 62 5.68 23.63 20.99
C GLU A 62 4.48 23.84 20.05
N GLU A 63 4.71 24.09 18.76
CA GLU A 63 3.67 24.14 17.73
C GLU A 63 3.01 22.77 17.51
N MET A 64 3.75 21.66 17.64
CA MET A 64 3.18 20.30 17.55
C MET A 64 2.41 19.88 18.82
N GLU A 65 2.83 20.33 20.01
CA GLU A 65 2.14 20.02 21.28
C GLU A 65 0.87 20.87 21.51
N THR A 66 0.69 21.95 20.77
CA THR A 66 -0.51 22.82 20.87
C THR A 66 -1.65 22.43 19.95
N VAL A 67 -1.46 21.49 19.02
CA VAL A 67 -2.56 20.93 18.23
C VAL A 67 -3.36 19.98 19.12
N LYS A 68 -4.51 20.44 19.61
CA LYS A 68 -5.43 19.53 20.29
C LYS A 68 -5.93 18.50 19.28
N PRO A 69 -6.27 17.27 19.70
CA PRO A 69 -6.91 16.30 18.81
C PRO A 69 -8.15 16.85 18.10
N GLU A 70 -8.79 17.86 18.70
CA GLU A 70 -9.92 18.62 18.17
C GLU A 70 -9.54 19.52 16.97
N ASP A 71 -8.33 20.09 16.94
CA ASP A 71 -7.82 21.01 15.90
C ASP A 71 -7.13 20.27 14.73
N ALA A 72 -6.77 18.99 14.93
CA ALA A 72 -6.28 18.10 13.88
C ALA A 72 -7.41 17.66 12.92
N VAL A 73 -8.67 17.79 13.34
CA VAL A 73 -9.85 17.48 12.52
C VAL A 73 -10.27 18.68 11.66
N GLU A 74 -9.93 19.90 12.05
CA GLU A 74 -10.29 21.12 11.29
C GLU A 74 -9.30 21.51 10.18
N ASN A 75 -8.11 20.89 10.11
CA ASN A 75 -7.07 21.25 9.13
C ASN A 75 -6.82 20.20 8.03
N ILE A 76 -7.67 19.17 7.91
CA ILE A 76 -7.67 18.28 6.74
C ILE A 76 -8.71 18.81 5.76
N GLU A 77 -8.53 20.04 5.29
CA GLU A 77 -9.11 20.55 4.05
C GLU A 77 -8.06 20.38 2.93
N ASP A 78 -7.43 19.21 2.82
CA ASP A 78 -6.66 18.87 1.63
C ASP A 78 -7.65 18.37 0.57
N ASN A 79 -8.42 19.30 0.02
CA ASN A 79 -9.18 19.05 -1.20
C ASN A 79 -8.17 18.93 -2.33
N VAL A 80 -7.80 17.69 -2.68
CA VAL A 80 -6.95 17.40 -3.83
C VAL A 80 -7.81 17.62 -5.09
N ASN A 81 -7.39 18.54 -5.94
CA ASN A 81 -8.02 18.79 -7.23
C ASN A 81 -7.56 17.73 -8.22
N VAL A 82 -8.50 17.00 -8.82
CA VAL A 82 -8.20 15.89 -9.73
C VAL A 82 -9.16 15.87 -10.91
N GLU A 83 -8.69 15.42 -12.07
CA GLU A 83 -9.52 15.27 -13.27
C GLU A 83 -10.17 13.88 -13.30
N GLU A 84 -11.48 13.79 -13.57
CA GLU A 84 -12.15 12.52 -13.83
C GLU A 84 -11.67 11.88 -15.15
N LEU A 85 -11.37 10.59 -15.11
CA LEU A 85 -10.98 9.82 -16.29
C LEU A 85 -12.20 9.53 -17.16
N GLU A 86 -12.12 9.84 -18.45
CA GLU A 86 -13.16 9.43 -19.40
C GLU A 86 -13.35 7.91 -19.38
N LYS A 87 -14.58 7.43 -19.58
CA LYS A 87 -14.87 6.00 -19.54
C LYS A 87 -14.12 5.25 -20.65
N ILE A 88 -13.13 4.44 -20.26
CA ILE A 88 -12.36 3.57 -21.15
C ILE A 88 -13.02 2.17 -21.19
N GLU A 89 -13.02 1.51 -22.35
CA GLU A 89 -13.38 0.08 -22.45
C GLU A 89 -12.21 -0.76 -21.92
N ILE A 90 -12.46 -1.50 -20.84
CA ILE A 90 -11.41 -2.21 -20.11
C ILE A 90 -11.24 -3.61 -20.72
N GLU A 91 -10.05 -3.88 -21.25
CA GLU A 91 -9.63 -5.22 -21.66
C GLU A 91 -8.80 -5.85 -20.54
N LYS A 92 -9.15 -7.07 -20.11
CA LYS A 92 -8.31 -7.83 -19.17
C LYS A 92 -6.97 -8.16 -19.83
N LYS A 93 -5.88 -7.63 -19.28
CA LYS A 93 -4.50 -7.86 -19.74
C LYS A 93 -3.69 -8.54 -18.65
N ASP A 94 -2.70 -9.33 -19.05
CA ASP A 94 -1.73 -9.91 -18.10
C ASP A 94 -0.82 -8.83 -17.49
N LYS A 95 -0.63 -7.71 -18.19
CA LYS A 95 0.23 -6.58 -17.77
C LYS A 95 -0.34 -5.25 -18.25
N TYR A 96 -0.30 -4.25 -17.39
CA TYR A 96 -0.66 -2.87 -17.71
C TYR A 96 0.58 -1.99 -17.68
N THR A 97 0.86 -1.32 -18.80
CA THR A 97 1.98 -0.36 -18.94
C THR A 97 1.50 1.09 -18.87
N ASP A 98 0.25 1.31 -19.25
CA ASP A 98 -0.45 2.58 -19.11
C ASP A 98 -1.14 2.63 -17.75
N ILE A 99 -0.94 3.73 -17.04
CA ILE A 99 -1.45 3.92 -15.69
C ILE A 99 -2.97 4.13 -15.66
N ASN A 100 -3.53 4.82 -16.66
CA ASN A 100 -4.96 5.11 -16.72
C ASN A 100 -5.75 3.87 -17.12
N GLU A 101 -5.21 3.01 -17.99
CA GLU A 101 -5.79 1.69 -18.24
C GLU A 101 -5.78 0.82 -16.96
N PHE A 102 -4.69 0.87 -16.19
CA PHE A 102 -4.58 0.13 -14.94
C PHE A 102 -5.57 0.62 -13.88
N SER A 103 -5.65 1.94 -13.68
CA SER A 103 -6.57 2.55 -12.70
C SER A 103 -8.03 2.27 -13.06
N ALA A 104 -8.39 2.33 -14.35
CA ALA A 104 -9.71 1.96 -14.83
C ALA A 104 -10.02 0.48 -14.54
N PHE A 105 -9.09 -0.44 -14.86
CA PHE A 105 -9.25 -1.86 -14.57
C PHE A 105 -9.45 -2.16 -13.09
N ILE A 106 -8.56 -1.65 -12.22
CA ILE A 106 -8.66 -1.86 -10.77
C ILE A 106 -9.99 -1.32 -10.25
N SER A 107 -10.39 -0.12 -10.69
CA SER A 107 -11.64 0.49 -10.25
C SER A 107 -12.88 -0.29 -10.66
N GLU A 108 -12.90 -0.84 -11.88
CA GLU A 108 -14.00 -1.71 -12.33
C GLU A 108 -14.08 -3.00 -11.51
N VAL A 109 -12.94 -3.66 -11.26
CA VAL A 109 -12.87 -4.89 -10.48
C VAL A 109 -13.39 -4.66 -9.06
N PHE A 110 -12.90 -3.61 -8.37
CA PHE A 110 -13.37 -3.29 -7.02
C PHE A 110 -14.84 -2.85 -6.98
N PHE A 111 -15.32 -2.10 -7.97
CA PHE A 111 -16.74 -1.77 -8.07
C PHE A 111 -17.62 -3.01 -8.24
N ASN A 112 -17.22 -3.93 -9.13
CA ASN A 112 -17.94 -5.18 -9.35
C ASN A 112 -17.94 -6.05 -8.10
N TYR A 113 -16.83 -6.09 -7.36
CA TYR A 113 -16.75 -6.79 -6.10
C TYR A 113 -17.65 -6.14 -5.03
N HIS A 114 -17.56 -4.83 -4.82
CA HIS A 114 -18.37 -4.14 -3.81
C HIS A 114 -19.86 -4.09 -4.14
N SER A 115 -20.23 -4.17 -5.42
CA SER A 115 -21.64 -4.30 -5.84
C SER A 115 -22.17 -5.74 -5.78
N GLY A 116 -21.32 -6.72 -5.50
CA GLY A 116 -21.65 -8.15 -5.47
C GLY A 116 -21.85 -8.77 -6.86
N ALA A 117 -21.36 -8.12 -7.91
CA ALA A 117 -21.35 -8.66 -9.27
C ALA A 117 -20.31 -9.79 -9.44
N ILE A 118 -19.22 -9.73 -8.67
CA ILE A 118 -18.21 -10.79 -8.54
C ILE A 118 -18.02 -11.13 -7.05
N ASP A 119 -17.57 -12.35 -6.77
CA ASP A 119 -17.28 -12.81 -5.40
C ASP A 119 -15.80 -12.64 -5.02
N SER A 120 -15.44 -13.07 -3.81
CA SER A 120 -14.08 -12.95 -3.27
C SER A 120 -13.05 -13.82 -3.99
N GLU A 121 -13.46 -14.97 -4.52
CA GLU A 121 -12.60 -15.87 -5.28
C GLU A 121 -12.29 -15.22 -6.64
N GLU A 122 -13.31 -14.75 -7.34
CA GLU A 122 -13.15 -14.03 -8.60
C GLU A 122 -12.37 -12.71 -8.43
N LEU A 123 -12.57 -11.97 -7.33
CA LEU A 123 -11.76 -10.80 -7.00
C LEU A 123 -10.27 -11.18 -6.93
N LEU A 124 -9.92 -12.18 -6.13
CA LEU A 124 -8.53 -12.60 -5.92
C LEU A 124 -7.88 -13.05 -7.23
N ASP A 125 -8.60 -13.83 -8.04
CA ASP A 125 -8.13 -14.26 -9.37
C ASP A 125 -7.85 -13.08 -10.30
N LEU A 126 -8.64 -12.01 -10.19
CA LEU A 126 -8.48 -10.81 -11.02
C LEU A 126 -7.37 -9.90 -10.55
N ILE A 127 -7.21 -9.67 -9.24
CA ILE A 127 -6.26 -8.68 -8.73
C ILE A 127 -4.88 -9.26 -8.42
N THR A 128 -4.77 -10.54 -8.02
CA THR A 128 -3.50 -11.14 -7.57
C THR A 128 -2.33 -10.94 -8.55
N PRO A 129 -2.50 -11.08 -9.88
CA PRO A 129 -1.42 -10.84 -10.84
C PRO A 129 -0.91 -9.39 -10.86
N HIS A 130 -1.67 -8.47 -10.26
CA HIS A 130 -1.46 -7.04 -10.29
C HIS A 130 -1.21 -6.44 -8.89
N LEU A 131 -1.03 -7.28 -7.86
CA LEU A 131 -0.66 -6.81 -6.53
C LEU A 131 0.86 -6.68 -6.40
N HIS A 132 1.29 -5.58 -5.78
CA HIS A 132 2.68 -5.41 -5.37
C HIS A 132 2.97 -6.28 -4.13
N GLU A 133 4.24 -6.67 -3.94
CA GLU A 133 4.66 -7.52 -2.81
C GLU A 133 4.21 -6.96 -1.45
N TYR A 134 4.33 -5.65 -1.26
CA TYR A 134 3.83 -4.94 -0.07
C TYR A 134 2.35 -5.18 0.23
N PHE A 135 1.48 -5.18 -0.80
CA PHE A 135 0.07 -5.46 -0.62
C PHE A 135 -0.12 -6.94 -0.23
N ILE A 136 0.59 -7.85 -0.91
CA ILE A 136 0.52 -9.29 -0.65
C ILE A 136 0.96 -9.62 0.79
N GLU A 137 1.97 -8.95 1.31
CA GLU A 137 2.47 -9.12 2.69
C GLU A 137 1.43 -8.76 3.77
N GLN A 138 0.43 -7.93 3.43
CA GLN A 138 -0.68 -7.61 4.32
C GLN A 138 -1.80 -8.65 4.29
N LEU A 139 -1.80 -9.56 3.32
CA LEU A 139 -2.80 -10.61 3.18
C LEU A 139 -2.39 -11.86 3.97
N PRO A 140 -3.36 -12.66 4.45
CA PRO A 140 -3.07 -14.01 4.96
C PRO A 140 -2.22 -14.82 3.98
N GLU A 141 -1.30 -15.68 4.44
CA GLU A 141 -0.52 -16.53 3.52
C GLU A 141 -1.36 -17.62 2.85
N ASP A 142 -2.38 -18.09 3.56
CA ASP A 142 -3.29 -19.16 3.13
C ASP A 142 -4.42 -18.62 2.23
N GLU A 143 -4.67 -19.30 1.12
CA GLU A 143 -5.62 -18.87 0.09
C GLU A 143 -7.07 -18.86 0.60
N ASP A 144 -7.49 -19.92 1.33
CA ASP A 144 -8.82 -19.98 1.93
C ASP A 144 -9.01 -18.83 2.94
N ALA A 145 -7.98 -18.53 3.74
CA ALA A 145 -8.01 -17.40 4.66
C ALA A 145 -8.09 -16.04 3.95
N ARG A 146 -7.49 -15.87 2.76
CA ARG A 146 -7.66 -14.66 1.93
C ARG A 146 -9.09 -14.52 1.44
N ILE A 147 -9.67 -15.61 0.90
CA ILE A 147 -11.05 -15.64 0.42
C ILE A 147 -12.02 -15.29 1.56
N ASP A 148 -11.82 -15.85 2.75
CA ASP A 148 -12.65 -15.57 3.93
C ASP A 148 -12.52 -14.11 4.39
N MET A 149 -11.31 -13.56 4.36
CA MET A 149 -11.06 -12.15 4.68
C MET A 149 -11.80 -11.23 3.72
N PHE A 150 -11.66 -11.43 2.40
CA PHE A 150 -12.39 -10.63 1.41
C PHE A 150 -13.90 -10.86 1.50
N SER A 151 -14.37 -12.06 1.80
CA SER A 151 -15.82 -12.29 1.99
C SER A 151 -16.36 -11.51 3.18
N THR A 152 -15.59 -11.45 4.26
CA THR A 152 -15.91 -10.65 5.44
C THR A 152 -15.91 -9.15 5.12
N ILE A 153 -14.92 -8.66 4.37
CA ILE A 153 -14.85 -7.25 3.94
C ILE A 153 -16.05 -6.89 3.07
N GLN A 154 -16.41 -7.72 2.09
CA GLN A 154 -17.55 -7.49 1.20
C GLN A 154 -18.86 -7.42 1.99
N GLN A 155 -19.03 -8.34 2.94
CA GLN A 155 -20.19 -8.37 3.81
C GLN A 155 -20.26 -7.12 4.69
N LEU A 156 -19.16 -6.76 5.36
CA LEU A 156 -19.10 -5.55 6.19
C LEU A 156 -19.40 -4.29 5.37
N PHE A 157 -18.85 -4.19 4.17
CA PHE A 157 -19.13 -3.08 3.27
C PHE A 157 -20.64 -3.01 2.97
N THR A 158 -21.22 -4.12 2.54
CA THR A 158 -22.65 -4.20 2.16
C THR A 158 -23.59 -3.93 3.35
N ASP A 159 -23.27 -4.45 4.53
CA ASP A 159 -24.08 -4.29 5.75
C ASP A 159 -24.07 -2.84 6.27
N ASN A 160 -23.03 -2.07 5.95
CA ASN A 160 -22.90 -0.65 6.34
C ASN A 160 -23.35 0.33 5.24
N LEU A 161 -23.76 -0.17 4.06
CA LEU A 161 -24.30 0.68 3.01
C LEU A 161 -25.74 1.10 3.33
N ASN A 162 -25.99 2.41 3.33
CA ASN A 162 -27.35 2.95 3.46
C ASN A 162 -28.20 2.79 2.19
N SER A 163 -27.55 2.51 1.06
CA SER A 163 -28.17 2.39 -0.26
C SER A 163 -27.27 1.58 -1.20
N LYS A 164 -27.82 1.08 -2.31
CA LYS A 164 -27.04 0.30 -3.28
C LYS A 164 -26.06 1.18 -4.06
N LEU A 165 -24.97 0.58 -4.52
CA LEU A 165 -24.07 1.22 -5.49
C LEU A 165 -24.79 1.41 -6.83
N LYS A 166 -24.63 2.61 -7.42
CA LYS A 166 -25.23 3.01 -8.69
C LYS A 166 -24.20 3.16 -9.80
N SER A 167 -23.06 3.76 -9.50
CA SER A 167 -21.98 4.00 -10.46
C SER A 167 -20.65 4.22 -9.75
N TYR A 168 -19.56 4.19 -10.52
CA TYR A 168 -18.24 4.62 -10.07
C TYR A 168 -17.61 5.59 -11.06
N VAL A 169 -16.67 6.39 -10.57
CA VAL A 169 -15.75 7.22 -11.35
C VAL A 169 -14.34 7.04 -10.82
N THR A 170 -13.36 7.17 -11.70
CA THR A 170 -11.93 7.10 -11.40
C THR A 170 -11.27 8.35 -11.94
N THR A 171 -10.25 8.85 -11.27
CA THR A 171 -9.52 10.05 -11.70
C THR A 171 -8.33 9.68 -12.57
N THR A 172 -7.82 10.66 -13.32
CA THR A 172 -6.48 10.57 -13.90
C THR A 172 -5.45 10.38 -12.79
N SER A 173 -4.41 9.60 -13.07
CA SER A 173 -3.39 9.31 -12.06
C SER A 173 -2.32 10.39 -12.02
N GLU A 174 -1.98 10.83 -10.82
CA GLU A 174 -0.85 11.73 -10.57
C GLU A 174 0.42 10.90 -10.41
N LYS A 175 1.31 11.00 -11.39
CA LYS A 175 2.56 10.24 -11.39
C LYS A 175 3.67 10.99 -10.67
N ASN A 176 4.30 10.32 -9.72
CA ASN A 176 5.58 10.71 -9.16
C ASN A 176 6.71 10.06 -9.96
N ASP A 177 7.27 10.81 -10.91
CA ASP A 177 8.34 10.34 -11.80
C ASP A 177 9.65 9.97 -11.09
N ILE A 178 9.85 10.38 -9.83
CA ILE A 178 11.07 10.06 -9.06
C ILE A 178 10.95 8.70 -8.39
N ALA A 179 9.77 8.36 -7.89
CA ALA A 179 9.52 7.15 -7.12
C ALA A 179 8.97 5.99 -7.95
N ASP A 180 8.69 6.22 -9.24
CA ASP A 180 7.94 5.28 -10.08
C ASP A 180 6.59 4.89 -9.44
N GLU A 181 5.98 5.83 -8.72
CA GLU A 181 4.70 5.69 -8.02
C GLU A 181 3.65 6.58 -8.68
N ALA A 182 2.39 6.21 -8.53
CA ALA A 182 1.27 7.06 -8.90
C ALA A 182 0.11 6.89 -7.91
N VAL A 183 -0.69 7.93 -7.80
CA VAL A 183 -1.93 7.92 -7.00
C VAL A 183 -3.11 8.20 -7.91
N PHE A 184 -4.22 7.50 -7.69
CA PHE A 184 -5.50 7.83 -8.30
C PHE A 184 -6.63 7.63 -7.30
N PHE A 185 -7.75 8.30 -7.56
CA PHE A 185 -8.92 8.23 -6.70
C PHE A 185 -10.05 7.49 -7.38
N ARG A 186 -10.87 6.82 -6.57
CA ARG A 186 -12.11 6.18 -6.99
C ARG A 186 -13.27 6.74 -6.17
N LYS A 187 -14.36 7.05 -6.84
CA LYS A 187 -15.60 7.53 -6.22
C LYS A 187 -16.73 6.59 -6.57
N TYR A 188 -17.41 6.05 -5.58
CA TYR A 188 -18.68 5.35 -5.77
C TYR A 188 -19.84 6.30 -5.50
N THR A 189 -20.86 6.26 -6.35
CA THR A 189 -22.13 6.95 -6.14
C THR A 189 -23.21 5.93 -5.79
N LEU A 190 -23.96 6.19 -4.73
CA LEU A 190 -25.08 5.35 -4.29
C LEU A 190 -26.41 5.81 -4.92
N GLU A 191 -27.47 5.00 -4.83
CA GLU A 191 -28.79 5.39 -5.36
C GLU A 191 -29.41 6.59 -4.63
N ASP A 192 -29.00 6.88 -3.40
CA ASP A 192 -29.40 8.07 -2.63
C ASP A 192 -28.55 9.32 -2.95
N ASN A 193 -27.61 9.19 -3.90
CA ASN A 193 -26.61 10.18 -4.31
C ASN A 193 -25.56 10.52 -3.24
N SER A 194 -25.46 9.75 -2.15
CA SER A 194 -24.26 9.79 -1.31
C SER A 194 -23.07 9.17 -2.05
N SER A 195 -21.85 9.52 -1.61
CA SER A 195 -20.61 9.09 -2.25
C SER A 195 -19.66 8.43 -1.25
N ILE A 196 -18.84 7.50 -1.75
CA ILE A 196 -17.75 6.85 -1.01
C ILE A 196 -16.47 7.03 -1.82
N TYR A 197 -15.37 7.40 -1.17
CA TYR A 197 -14.10 7.70 -1.82
C TYR A 197 -13.00 6.75 -1.40
N TYR A 198 -12.12 6.44 -2.33
CA TYR A 198 -10.90 5.66 -2.12
C TYR A 198 -9.71 6.35 -2.77
N GLU A 199 -8.57 6.27 -2.13
CA GLU A 199 -7.26 6.60 -2.68
C GLU A 199 -6.51 5.30 -2.94
N ASN A 200 -5.93 5.19 -4.14
CA ASN A 200 -5.20 4.01 -4.58
C ASN A 200 -3.76 4.41 -4.87
N THR A 201 -2.82 3.74 -4.23
CA THR A 201 -1.39 3.90 -4.50
C THR A 201 -0.90 2.76 -5.36
N VAL A 202 -0.17 3.08 -6.41
CA VAL A 202 0.40 2.08 -7.33
C VAL A 202 1.86 2.37 -7.63
N LYS A 203 2.57 1.33 -8.07
CA LYS A 203 4.00 1.41 -8.38
C LYS A 203 4.33 0.69 -9.68
N LEU A 204 5.22 1.28 -10.46
CA LEU A 204 5.75 0.73 -11.70
C LEU A 204 6.98 -0.11 -11.40
N GLU A 205 6.87 -1.43 -11.56
CA GLU A 205 8.00 -2.37 -11.38
C GLU A 205 8.09 -3.30 -12.58
N ASP A 206 9.30 -3.55 -13.07
CA ASP A 206 9.55 -4.41 -14.24
C ASP A 206 8.67 -4.07 -15.48
N GLY A 207 8.32 -2.79 -15.61
CA GLY A 207 7.50 -2.27 -16.70
C GLY A 207 6.00 -2.59 -16.59
N GLN A 208 5.49 -2.91 -15.39
CA GLN A 208 4.06 -3.07 -15.13
C GLN A 208 3.63 -2.27 -13.89
N TRP A 209 2.43 -1.70 -13.94
CA TRP A 209 1.81 -1.09 -12.76
C TRP A 209 1.24 -2.15 -11.83
N LEU A 210 1.50 -2.01 -10.54
CA LEU A 210 1.07 -2.90 -9.47
C LEU A 210 0.40 -2.10 -8.37
N LEU A 211 -0.69 -2.63 -7.80
CA LEU A 211 -1.40 -2.03 -6.67
C LEU A 211 -0.61 -2.21 -5.38
N VAL A 212 -0.31 -1.09 -4.72
CA VAL A 212 0.43 -1.06 -3.45
C VAL A 212 -0.51 -0.91 -2.27
N ASP A 213 -1.52 -0.06 -2.40
CA ASP A 213 -2.49 0.21 -1.32
C ASP A 213 -3.85 0.66 -1.88
N ASP A 214 -4.91 0.38 -1.13
CA ASP A 214 -6.29 0.80 -1.41
C ASP A 214 -6.98 1.22 -0.11
N VAL A 215 -7.12 2.52 0.10
CA VAL A 215 -7.58 3.08 1.39
C VAL A 215 -8.83 3.94 1.21
N PRO A 216 -9.84 3.82 2.11
CA PRO A 216 -10.95 4.77 2.15
C PRO A 216 -10.46 6.19 2.46
N THR A 217 -11.03 7.19 1.81
CA THR A 217 -10.74 8.62 2.04
C THR A 217 -12.02 9.46 2.16
N ILE A 218 -11.88 10.73 2.54
CA ILE A 218 -13.00 11.63 2.85
C ILE A 218 -13.58 12.33 1.61
N SER A 219 -12.76 12.76 0.66
CA SER A 219 -13.19 13.43 -0.60
C SER A 219 -12.00 13.82 -1.49
N TYR A 220 -12.31 14.27 -2.71
CA TYR A 220 -11.47 15.09 -3.59
C TYR A 220 -12.36 16.13 -4.31
N GLU A 221 -11.78 17.23 -4.81
CA GLU A 221 -12.48 18.22 -5.64
C GLU A 221 -12.28 17.90 -7.13
N ASP A 222 -13.36 17.97 -7.93
CA ASP A 222 -13.31 17.73 -9.38
C ASP A 222 -13.15 19.08 -10.12
N GLU A 223 -12.12 19.20 -10.95
CA GLU A 223 -11.87 20.40 -11.77
C GLU A 223 -12.90 20.58 -12.91
N SER A 224 -13.71 19.55 -13.22
CA SER A 224 -14.64 19.58 -14.35
C SER A 224 -15.91 20.43 -14.14
N GLU A 225 -16.20 20.87 -12.90
CA GLU A 225 -17.41 21.64 -12.56
C GLU A 225 -17.25 23.18 -12.72
N GLU A 226 -16.08 23.71 -13.08
CA GLU A 226 -15.85 25.15 -13.29
C GLU A 226 -16.06 25.65 -14.75
N HIS A 227 -17.08 25.23 -15.50
CA HIS A 227 -17.38 25.83 -16.83
C HIS A 227 -18.87 26.09 -17.14
#